data_AF-A0A2G6C9J2-F1
#
_entry.id   AF-A0A2G6C9J2-F1
#
_cell.length_a   1.000
_cell.length_b   1.000
_cell.length_c   1.000
_cell.angle_alpha   90.00
_cell.angle_beta   90.00
_cell.angle_gamma   90.00
#
_symmetry.space_group_name_H-M   'P 1'
#
loop_
_entity.id
_entity.type
_entity.pdbx_description
1 polymer ?
#
loop_
_entity_poly.entity_id
_entity_poly.type
_entity_poly.pdbx_seq_one_letter_code
_entity_poly.pdbx_strand_id
1 'polypeptide(L)'
;PAIQLNKQMRIVCTEGKLTDLLGELAVHRMELVIADSPIPPNMNIKGFSHKLGSSTLSFFATEELKATLADDFPANMDKTPMLIPSEGSAVRNNLMHWFHEHRIHPQIVGEFDDSALMKAFGFAGTGILVAPTVLEATLKKEGNLQVIGRVEGLTDQYFAISVEKEISNESAAKAITEHAQAWLQ
;
A
#
# COMPACT_ATOMS: atom_id res chain seq x y z
N PRO A 1 -3.07 10.29 14.48
CA PRO A 1 -1.97 11.04 15.15
C PRO A 1 -2.20 12.56 15.14
N ALA A 2 -2.31 13.21 13.98
CA ALA A 2 -2.41 14.68 13.90
C ALA A 2 -3.58 15.26 14.71
N ILE A 3 -4.82 14.77 14.54
CA ILE A 3 -6.01 15.27 15.28
C ILE A 3 -5.83 15.24 16.82
N GLN A 4 -4.97 14.37 17.35
CA GLN A 4 -4.71 14.26 18.79
C GLN A 4 -3.81 15.38 19.32
N LEU A 5 -3.03 16.06 18.46
CA LEU A 5 -2.13 17.15 18.85
C LEU A 5 -2.86 18.47 19.10
N ASN A 6 -3.96 18.72 18.38
CA ASN A 6 -4.78 19.91 18.57
C ASN A 6 -6.24 19.62 18.20
N LYS A 7 -7.14 19.72 19.19
CA LYS A 7 -8.58 19.41 19.09
C LYS A 7 -9.37 20.28 18.10
N GLN A 8 -8.75 21.31 17.50
CA GLN A 8 -9.36 22.17 16.48
C GLN A 8 -8.84 21.92 15.05
N MET A 9 -8.02 20.88 14.83
CA MET A 9 -7.53 20.58 13.48
C MET A 9 -8.57 19.86 12.61
N ARG A 10 -8.70 20.32 11.36
CA ARG A 10 -9.47 19.67 10.30
C ARG A 10 -8.52 19.02 9.31
N ILE A 11 -8.69 17.73 9.07
CA ILE A 11 -7.94 17.00 8.03
C ILE A 11 -8.84 16.83 6.82
N VAL A 12 -8.29 17.11 5.64
CA VAL A 12 -8.91 16.81 4.34
C VAL A 12 -7.96 15.90 3.60
N CYS A 13 -8.40 14.70 3.25
CA CYS A 13 -7.64 13.75 2.46
C CYS A 13 -8.20 13.71 1.03
N THR A 14 -7.32 13.70 0.05
CA THR A 14 -7.68 13.58 -1.36
C THR A 14 -6.80 12.52 -2.00
N GLU A 15 -7.43 11.61 -2.74
CA GLU A 15 -6.76 10.55 -3.49
C GLU A 15 -6.74 10.91 -4.97
N GLY A 16 -5.67 10.55 -5.67
CA GLY A 16 -5.49 10.86 -7.08
C GLY A 16 -4.12 10.43 -7.60
N LYS A 17 -3.88 10.67 -8.89
CA LYS A 17 -2.58 10.38 -9.49
C LYS A 17 -1.50 11.25 -8.85
N LEU A 18 -0.31 10.66 -8.65
CA LEU A 18 0.81 11.38 -8.04
C LEU A 18 1.12 12.70 -8.75
N THR A 19 1.06 12.74 -10.09
CA THR A 19 1.31 13.96 -10.87
C THR A 19 0.33 15.08 -10.54
N ASP A 20 -0.94 14.75 -10.31
CA ASP A 20 -2.00 15.72 -10.06
C ASP A 20 -1.87 16.24 -8.62
N LEU A 21 -1.63 15.34 -7.66
CA LEU A 21 -1.39 15.68 -6.26
C LEU A 21 -0.14 16.56 -6.09
N LEU A 22 0.94 16.26 -6.80
CA LEU A 22 2.15 17.08 -6.78
C LEU A 22 1.90 18.48 -7.36
N GLY A 23 1.04 18.61 -8.37
CA GLY A 23 0.60 19.91 -8.88
C GLY A 23 -0.13 20.75 -7.83
N GLU A 24 -1.06 20.14 -7.09
CA GLU A 24 -1.77 20.79 -5.99
C GLU A 24 -0.83 21.15 -4.82
N LEU A 25 0.16 20.30 -4.53
CA LEU A 25 1.22 20.57 -3.55
C LEU A 25 2.05 21.80 -3.96
N ALA A 26 2.40 21.92 -5.25
CA ALA A 26 3.20 23.03 -5.79
C ALA A 26 2.49 24.40 -5.70
N VAL A 27 1.15 24.40 -5.71
CA VAL A 27 0.34 25.62 -5.55
C VAL A 27 -0.18 25.80 -4.11
N HIS A 28 0.37 25.08 -3.14
CA HIS A 28 0.03 25.15 -1.71
C HIS A 28 -1.45 24.88 -1.40
N ARG A 29 -2.13 24.07 -2.22
CA ARG A 29 -3.51 23.61 -1.94
C ARG A 29 -3.55 22.35 -1.07
N MET A 30 -2.40 21.72 -0.87
CA MET A 30 -2.16 20.68 0.13
C MET A 30 -0.77 20.86 0.72
N GLU A 31 -0.56 20.28 1.89
CA GLU A 31 0.68 20.45 2.67
C GLU A 31 1.58 19.20 2.64
N LEU A 32 0.97 18.03 2.37
CA LEU A 32 1.63 16.74 2.41
C LEU A 32 0.98 15.77 1.41
N VAL A 33 1.81 15.07 0.66
CA VAL A 33 1.41 13.93 -0.17
C VAL A 33 2.06 12.66 0.40
N ILE A 34 1.28 11.60 0.60
CA ILE A 34 1.82 10.27 0.88
C ILE A 34 1.81 9.47 -0.42
N ALA A 35 2.95 8.92 -0.81
CA ALA A 35 3.13 8.24 -2.09
C ALA A 35 3.97 6.96 -1.95
N ASP A 36 3.84 6.07 -2.93
CA ASP A 36 4.62 4.84 -3.08
C ASP A 36 5.97 5.04 -3.79
N SER A 37 6.24 6.28 -4.21
CA SER A 37 7.42 6.67 -4.97
C SER A 37 7.84 8.10 -4.64
N PRO A 38 9.13 8.46 -4.82
CA PRO A 38 9.57 9.84 -4.65
C PRO A 38 9.06 10.72 -5.81
N ILE A 39 9.30 12.03 -5.73
CA ILE A 39 9.01 12.96 -6.84
C ILE A 39 9.72 12.45 -8.10
N PRO A 40 9.00 12.21 -9.21
CA PRO A 40 9.61 11.78 -10.46
C PRO A 40 10.66 12.79 -10.97
N PRO A 41 11.84 12.34 -11.44
CA PRO A 41 12.93 13.24 -11.83
C PRO A 41 12.59 14.13 -13.04
N ASN A 42 11.59 13.74 -13.84
CA ASN A 42 11.09 14.51 -14.97
C ASN A 42 10.07 15.60 -14.57
N MET A 43 9.72 15.70 -13.29
CA MET A 43 8.74 16.66 -12.80
C MET A 43 9.43 17.91 -12.22
N ASN A 44 9.17 19.08 -12.80
CA ASN A 44 9.79 20.33 -12.38
C ASN A 44 9.00 21.00 -11.23
N ILE A 45 8.96 20.33 -10.08
CA ILE A 45 8.30 20.83 -8.87
C ILE A 45 9.33 20.99 -7.75
N LYS A 46 9.25 22.11 -7.03
CA LYS A 46 10.03 22.33 -5.81
C LYS A 46 9.38 21.57 -4.67
N GLY A 47 9.91 20.40 -4.35
CA GLY A 47 9.48 19.58 -3.22
C GLY A 47 10.57 18.62 -2.77
N PHE A 48 10.33 17.99 -1.63
CA PHE A 48 11.25 17.06 -0.98
C PHE A 48 10.50 15.77 -0.66
N SER A 49 11.08 14.64 -1.06
CA SER A 49 10.57 13.31 -0.72
C SER A 49 11.30 12.78 0.52
N HIS A 50 10.55 12.62 1.60
CA HIS A 50 11.02 12.05 2.86
C HIS A 50 10.63 10.59 2.92
N LYS A 51 11.62 9.68 2.99
CA LYS A 51 11.32 8.25 3.12
C LYS A 51 10.63 8.00 4.47
N LEU A 52 9.46 7.37 4.41
CA LEU A 52 8.70 6.93 5.57
C LEU A 52 9.11 5.52 5.99
N GLY A 53 9.50 4.69 5.03
CA GLY A 53 9.96 3.33 5.27
C GLY A 53 9.56 2.44 4.11
N SER A 54 9.50 1.15 4.39
CA SER A 54 9.09 0.14 3.42
C SER A 54 8.19 -0.91 4.07
N SER A 55 7.56 -1.72 3.24
CA SER A 55 6.92 -2.95 3.67
C SER A 55 7.14 -4.00 2.58
N THR A 56 7.46 -5.22 2.99
CA THR A 56 7.32 -6.38 2.11
C THR A 56 5.84 -6.58 1.74
N LEU A 57 5.57 -7.43 0.74
CA LEU A 57 4.21 -7.86 0.44
C LEU A 57 3.92 -9.25 1.02
N SER A 58 2.66 -9.46 1.40
CA SER A 58 2.13 -10.74 1.86
C SER A 58 0.86 -11.09 1.09
N PHE A 59 0.61 -12.39 0.95
CA PHE A 59 -0.63 -12.94 0.42
C PHE A 59 -1.58 -13.29 1.56
N PHE A 60 -2.84 -12.88 1.41
CA PHE A 60 -3.86 -13.02 2.44
C PHE A 60 -5.13 -13.66 1.88
N ALA A 61 -5.72 -14.55 2.65
CA ALA A 61 -7.02 -15.15 2.36
C ALA A 61 -7.82 -15.36 3.63
N THR A 62 -9.13 -15.56 3.51
CA THR A 62 -9.92 -16.00 4.67
C THR A 62 -9.44 -17.37 5.14
N GLU A 63 -9.78 -17.70 6.38
CA GLU A 63 -9.46 -19.01 6.95
C GLU A 63 -10.01 -20.17 6.12
N GLU A 64 -11.23 -20.03 5.60
CA GLU A 64 -11.90 -21.03 4.76
C GLU A 64 -11.17 -21.23 3.43
N LEU A 65 -10.79 -20.15 2.75
CA LEU A 65 -10.06 -20.25 1.49
C LEU A 65 -8.66 -20.82 1.72
N LYS A 66 -7.96 -20.37 2.77
CA LYS A 66 -6.64 -20.90 3.13
C LYS A 66 -6.67 -22.40 3.41
N ALA A 67 -7.72 -22.91 4.06
CA ALA A 67 -7.88 -24.34 4.35
C ALA A 67 -8.01 -25.23 3.10
N THR A 68 -8.28 -24.64 1.92
CA THR A 68 -8.32 -25.37 0.64
C THR A 68 -6.96 -25.42 -0.06
N LEU A 69 -5.98 -24.65 0.41
CA LEU A 69 -4.64 -24.57 -0.17
C LEU A 69 -3.72 -25.65 0.45
N ALA A 70 -2.76 -26.11 -0.33
CA ALA A 70 -1.67 -26.95 0.19
C ALA A 70 -0.66 -26.12 1.00
N ASP A 71 0.06 -26.74 1.94
CA ASP A 71 1.10 -26.10 2.75
C ASP A 71 2.46 -26.00 2.02
N ASP A 72 2.47 -25.45 0.80
CA ASP A 72 3.69 -25.33 -0.02
C ASP A 72 3.77 -23.96 -0.72
N PHE A 73 3.90 -22.88 0.05
CA PHE A 73 4.10 -21.55 -0.52
C PHE A 73 5.51 -21.43 -1.14
N PRO A 74 5.65 -20.91 -2.37
CA PRO A 74 4.63 -20.23 -3.17
C PRO A 74 3.88 -21.10 -4.18
N ALA A 75 4.24 -22.38 -4.35
CA ALA A 75 3.62 -23.26 -5.35
C ALA A 75 2.10 -23.46 -5.15
N ASN A 76 1.63 -23.40 -3.91
CA ASN A 76 0.22 -23.47 -3.54
C ASN A 76 -0.64 -22.31 -4.06
N MET A 77 -0.04 -21.30 -4.67
CA MET A 77 -0.72 -20.19 -5.34
C MET A 77 -1.14 -20.53 -6.79
N ASP A 78 -0.63 -21.61 -7.38
CA ASP A 78 -0.97 -21.96 -8.77
C ASP A 78 -2.46 -22.28 -8.92
N LYS A 79 -3.09 -21.71 -9.95
CA LYS A 79 -4.53 -21.86 -10.25
C LYS A 79 -5.48 -21.43 -9.13
N THR A 80 -5.01 -20.67 -8.15
CA THR A 80 -5.84 -20.13 -7.07
C THR A 80 -6.54 -18.83 -7.49
N PRO A 81 -7.72 -18.52 -6.93
CA PRO A 81 -8.39 -17.25 -7.21
C PRO A 81 -7.60 -16.08 -6.60
N MET A 82 -7.26 -15.10 -7.43
CA MET A 82 -6.46 -13.95 -7.05
C MET A 82 -7.19 -12.63 -7.35
N LEU A 83 -7.13 -11.72 -6.38
CA LEU A 83 -7.54 -10.33 -6.48
C LEU A 83 -6.26 -9.49 -6.64
N ILE A 84 -6.18 -8.72 -7.72
CA ILE A 84 -4.97 -7.94 -8.04
C ILE A 84 -5.29 -6.45 -8.22
N PRO A 85 -4.30 -5.57 -8.01
CA PRO A 85 -4.40 -4.19 -8.47
C PRO A 85 -4.56 -4.12 -9.99
N SER A 86 -5.30 -3.12 -10.48
CA SER A 86 -5.46 -2.85 -11.91
C SER A 86 -4.16 -2.46 -12.60
N GLU A 87 -4.22 -2.38 -13.94
CA GLU A 87 -3.11 -1.97 -14.79
C GLU A 87 -2.54 -0.59 -14.40
N GLY A 88 -1.22 -0.45 -14.48
CA GLY A 88 -0.51 0.80 -14.16
C GLY A 88 -0.04 0.90 -12.69
N SER A 89 -0.50 0.01 -11.79
CA SER A 89 0.06 -0.09 -10.45
C SER A 89 1.48 -0.69 -10.46
N ALA A 90 2.42 -0.07 -9.75
CA ALA A 90 3.76 -0.62 -9.56
C ALA A 90 3.72 -2.01 -8.90
N VAL A 91 2.81 -2.20 -7.93
CA VAL A 91 2.58 -3.46 -7.24
C VAL A 91 2.16 -4.57 -8.21
N ARG A 92 1.30 -4.27 -9.20
CA ARG A 92 0.87 -5.26 -10.20
C ARG A 92 2.04 -5.77 -11.02
N ASN A 93 2.87 -4.87 -11.56
CA ASN A 93 4.01 -5.27 -12.40
C ASN A 93 4.98 -6.18 -11.64
N ASN A 94 5.29 -5.78 -10.41
CA ASN A 94 6.11 -6.51 -9.47
C ASN A 94 5.54 -7.90 -9.15
N LEU A 95 4.23 -7.97 -8.88
CA LEU A 95 3.52 -9.21 -8.61
C LEU A 95 3.51 -10.17 -9.81
N MET A 96 3.21 -9.65 -11.01
CA MET A 96 3.18 -10.46 -12.23
C MET A 96 4.56 -11.00 -12.59
N HIS A 97 5.61 -10.20 -12.37
CA HIS A 97 6.98 -10.65 -12.52
C HIS A 97 7.31 -11.78 -11.53
N TRP A 98 6.95 -11.62 -10.25
CA TRP A 98 7.16 -12.63 -9.23
C TRP A 98 6.45 -13.95 -9.55
N PHE A 99 5.19 -13.90 -10.01
CA PHE A 99 4.46 -15.09 -10.45
C PHE A 99 5.17 -15.80 -11.62
N HIS A 100 5.64 -15.02 -12.61
CA HIS A 100 6.37 -15.57 -13.75
C HIS A 100 7.68 -16.26 -13.33
N GLU A 101 8.48 -15.65 -12.46
CA GLU A 101 9.72 -16.24 -11.94
C GLU A 101 9.49 -17.58 -11.23
N HIS A 102 8.39 -17.70 -10.50
CA HIS A 102 8.02 -18.91 -9.77
C HIS A 102 7.16 -19.89 -10.59
N ARG A 103 6.86 -19.57 -11.86
CA ARG A 103 6.00 -20.36 -12.77
C ARG A 103 4.58 -20.58 -12.23
N ILE A 104 4.05 -19.60 -11.50
CA ILE A 104 2.72 -19.63 -10.89
C ILE A 104 1.74 -18.93 -11.83
N HIS A 105 0.60 -19.56 -12.11
CA HIS A 105 -0.45 -19.02 -12.97
C HIS A 105 -1.75 -18.91 -12.17
N PRO A 106 -1.94 -17.83 -11.39
CA PRO A 106 -3.15 -17.63 -10.62
C PRO A 106 -4.35 -17.36 -11.54
N GLN A 107 -5.55 -17.66 -11.06
CA GLN A 107 -6.80 -17.28 -11.72
C GLN A 107 -7.18 -15.87 -11.25
N ILE A 108 -6.99 -14.86 -12.10
CA ILE A 108 -7.40 -13.49 -11.78
C ILE A 108 -8.93 -13.43 -11.79
N VAL A 109 -9.53 -13.28 -10.61
CA VAL A 109 -11.00 -13.22 -10.44
C VAL A 109 -11.50 -11.80 -10.14
N GLY A 110 -10.59 -10.85 -9.93
CA GLY A 110 -10.90 -9.43 -9.79
C GLY A 110 -9.69 -8.54 -9.95
N GLU A 111 -9.89 -7.41 -10.64
CA GLU A 111 -8.91 -6.33 -10.82
C GLU A 111 -9.48 -5.04 -10.21
N PHE A 112 -8.68 -4.33 -9.40
CA PHE A 112 -9.16 -3.21 -8.60
C PHE A 112 -8.21 -2.02 -8.65
N ASP A 113 -8.76 -0.83 -8.90
CA ASP A 113 -8.05 0.45 -8.70
C ASP A 113 -8.02 0.85 -7.23
N ASP A 114 -9.08 0.52 -6.48
CA ASP A 114 -9.28 0.88 -5.07
C ASP A 114 -8.92 -0.29 -4.14
N SER A 115 -7.95 -0.05 -3.26
CA SER A 115 -7.47 -1.07 -2.31
C SER A 115 -8.48 -1.42 -1.22
N ALA A 116 -9.37 -0.50 -0.84
CA ALA A 116 -10.43 -0.77 0.14
C ALA A 116 -11.50 -1.69 -0.46
N LEU A 117 -11.85 -1.48 -1.72
CA LEU A 117 -12.75 -2.35 -2.46
C LEU A 117 -12.14 -3.74 -2.63
N MET A 118 -10.88 -3.83 -3.06
CA MET A 118 -10.17 -5.12 -3.15
C MET A 118 -10.18 -5.87 -1.81
N LYS A 119 -9.92 -5.17 -0.70
CA LYS A 119 -9.99 -5.74 0.66
C LYS A 119 -11.39 -6.25 1.01
N ALA A 120 -12.45 -5.53 0.63
CA ALA A 120 -13.82 -5.98 0.88
C ALA A 120 -14.14 -7.32 0.19
N PHE A 121 -13.68 -7.51 -1.06
CA PHE A 121 -13.81 -8.80 -1.76
C PHE A 121 -12.93 -9.89 -1.14
N GLY A 122 -11.75 -9.52 -0.65
CA GLY A 122 -10.89 -10.40 0.12
C GLY A 122 -11.54 -10.89 1.41
N PHE A 123 -12.14 -9.98 2.19
CA PHE A 123 -12.90 -10.30 3.40
C PHE A 123 -14.13 -11.15 3.11
N ALA A 124 -14.72 -11.03 1.92
CA ALA A 124 -15.80 -11.89 1.46
C ALA A 124 -15.32 -13.29 1.00
N GLY A 125 -14.01 -13.57 1.02
CA GLY A 125 -13.44 -14.86 0.62
C GLY A 125 -13.46 -15.11 -0.89
N THR A 126 -13.62 -14.05 -1.71
CA THR A 126 -13.73 -14.20 -3.17
C THR A 126 -12.40 -14.57 -3.84
N GLY A 127 -11.28 -14.27 -3.18
CA GLY A 127 -9.95 -14.64 -3.66
C GLY A 127 -8.85 -14.21 -2.69
N ILE A 128 -7.63 -14.62 -3.03
CA ILE A 128 -6.41 -14.23 -2.33
C ILE A 128 -6.05 -12.80 -2.74
N LEU A 129 -5.76 -11.93 -1.79
CA LEU A 129 -5.31 -10.57 -2.07
C LEU A 129 -3.83 -10.39 -1.68
N VAL A 130 -3.15 -9.50 -2.40
CA VAL A 130 -1.82 -9.02 -2.02
C VAL A 130 -1.96 -7.71 -1.25
N ALA A 131 -1.24 -7.58 -0.14
CA ALA A 131 -1.16 -6.33 0.59
C ALA A 131 0.19 -6.19 1.31
N PRO A 132 0.59 -4.96 1.69
CA PRO A 132 1.75 -4.73 2.52
C PRO A 132 1.70 -5.57 3.80
N THR A 133 2.77 -6.30 4.10
CA THR A 133 2.95 -7.12 5.31
C THR A 133 2.70 -6.31 6.58
N VAL A 134 3.01 -5.01 6.58
CA VAL A 134 2.74 -4.13 7.72
C VAL A 134 1.24 -4.06 8.09
N LEU A 135 0.34 -4.34 7.15
CA LEU A 135 -1.10 -4.39 7.38
C LEU A 135 -1.58 -5.73 7.93
N GLU A 136 -0.72 -6.73 8.11
CA GLU A 136 -1.10 -8.09 8.53
C GLU A 136 -1.92 -8.10 9.82
N ALA A 137 -1.49 -7.36 10.85
CA ALA A 137 -2.22 -7.31 12.11
C ALA A 137 -3.61 -6.68 11.96
N THR A 138 -3.73 -5.66 11.12
CA THR A 138 -4.99 -4.98 10.80
C THR A 138 -5.93 -5.90 10.03
N LEU A 139 -5.44 -6.53 8.96
CA LEU A 139 -6.22 -7.43 8.11
C LEU A 139 -6.71 -8.68 8.84
N LYS A 140 -5.90 -9.22 9.77
CA LYS A 140 -6.32 -10.29 10.68
C LYS A 140 -7.45 -9.85 11.59
N LYS A 141 -7.35 -8.64 12.15
CA LYS A 141 -8.32 -8.11 13.13
C LYS A 141 -9.65 -7.70 12.49
N GLU A 142 -9.60 -7.08 11.31
CA GLU A 142 -10.78 -6.45 10.68
C GLU A 142 -11.67 -7.44 9.92
N GLY A 143 -11.11 -8.50 9.34
CA GLY A 143 -11.90 -9.42 8.50
C GLY A 143 -11.35 -10.83 8.38
N ASN A 144 -10.71 -11.33 9.44
CA ASN A 144 -10.22 -12.71 9.56
C ASN A 144 -9.32 -13.18 8.40
N LEU A 145 -8.55 -12.28 7.80
CA LEU A 145 -7.58 -12.68 6.78
C LEU A 145 -6.34 -13.26 7.42
N GLN A 146 -5.96 -14.44 6.97
CA GLN A 146 -4.75 -15.15 7.37
C GLN A 146 -3.68 -15.02 6.30
N VAL A 147 -2.42 -14.92 6.74
CA VAL A 147 -1.28 -14.94 5.82
C VAL A 147 -1.11 -16.34 5.24
N ILE A 148 -0.98 -16.42 3.92
CA ILE A 148 -0.61 -17.63 3.19
C ILE A 148 0.91 -17.69 3.04
N GLY A 149 1.52 -16.57 2.65
CA GLY A 149 2.96 -16.45 2.48
C GLY A 149 3.40 -14.99 2.39
N ARG A 150 4.71 -14.77 2.59
CA ARG A 150 5.34 -13.45 2.51
C ARG A 150 6.36 -13.46 1.37
N VAL A 151 6.48 -12.34 0.67
CA VAL A 151 7.45 -12.15 -0.40
C VAL A 151 8.55 -11.22 0.09
N GLU A 152 9.67 -11.80 0.51
CA GLU A 152 10.79 -11.03 1.06
C GLU A 152 11.48 -10.14 -0.01
N GLY A 153 11.41 -10.53 -1.29
CA GLY A 153 12.03 -9.78 -2.40
C GLY A 153 11.18 -8.62 -2.95
N LEU A 154 9.92 -8.48 -2.53
CA LEU A 154 9.00 -7.49 -3.08
C LEU A 154 8.67 -6.45 -2.00
N THR A 155 9.28 -5.27 -2.12
CA THR A 155 9.13 -4.18 -1.15
C THR A 155 8.45 -2.97 -1.79
N ASP A 156 7.38 -2.51 -1.16
CA ASP A 156 6.83 -1.17 -1.40
C ASP A 156 7.58 -0.18 -0.51
N GLN A 157 7.89 0.98 -1.09
CA GLN A 157 8.46 2.10 -0.36
C GLN A 157 7.40 3.17 -0.19
N TYR A 158 7.44 3.89 0.92
CA TYR A 158 6.50 4.98 1.17
C TYR A 158 7.26 6.27 1.44
N PHE A 159 6.74 7.36 0.88
CA PHE A 159 7.32 8.69 0.97
C PHE A 159 6.28 9.70 1.43
N ALA A 160 6.70 10.61 2.31
CA ALA A 160 6.03 11.86 2.60
C ALA A 160 6.65 12.93 1.71
N ILE A 161 5.86 13.57 0.86
CA ILE A 161 6.32 14.62 -0.05
C ILE A 161 5.77 15.97 0.42
N SER A 162 6.67 16.92 0.65
CA SER A 162 6.35 18.28 1.12
C SER A 162 7.10 19.33 0.31
N VAL A 163 6.61 20.57 0.33
CA VAL A 163 7.34 21.73 -0.23
C VAL A 163 8.51 22.17 0.66
N GLU A 164 8.42 21.90 1.96
CA GLU A 164 9.48 22.22 2.94
C GLU A 164 10.54 21.12 2.99
N LYS A 165 11.81 21.52 3.09
CA LYS A 165 12.94 20.61 3.24
C LYS A 165 12.96 19.91 4.60
N GLU A 166 12.49 20.58 5.62
CA GLU A 166 12.34 20.02 6.97
C GLU A 166 10.89 20.22 7.38
N ILE A 167 10.19 19.14 7.68
CA ILE A 167 8.80 19.23 8.12
C ILE A 167 8.80 19.79 9.54
N SER A 168 8.19 20.96 9.72
CA SER A 168 8.12 21.68 11.00
C SER A 168 7.61 20.80 12.14
N ASN A 169 8.30 20.80 13.29
CA ASN A 169 8.03 19.88 14.41
C ASN A 169 6.62 19.99 15.02
N GLU A 170 5.99 21.16 14.92
CA GLU A 170 4.63 21.39 15.44
C GLU A 170 3.54 21.13 14.38
N SER A 171 3.91 20.67 13.18
CA SER A 171 2.96 20.47 12.09
C SER A 171 2.23 19.12 12.16
N ALA A 172 0.99 19.10 11.66
CA ALA A 172 0.25 17.86 11.42
C ALA A 172 1.03 16.89 10.52
N ALA A 173 1.76 17.43 9.53
CA ALA A 173 2.59 16.65 8.61
C ALA A 173 3.71 15.89 9.33
N LYS A 174 4.37 16.52 10.32
CA LYS A 174 5.41 15.86 11.12
C LYS A 174 4.83 14.69 11.90
N ALA A 175 3.71 14.91 12.58
CA ALA A 175 3.04 13.89 13.37
C ALA A 175 2.59 12.67 12.54
N ILE A 176 2.13 12.91 11.31
CA ILE A 176 1.77 11.84 10.37
C ILE A 176 3.03 11.10 9.91
N THR A 177 4.09 11.83 9.57
CA THR A 177 5.37 11.27 9.09
C THR A 177 6.03 10.41 10.16
N GLU A 178 6.19 10.91 11.38
CA GLU A 178 6.81 10.17 12.50
C GLU A 178 5.97 8.95 12.87
N HIS A 179 4.65 9.09 12.88
CA HIS A 179 3.79 7.95 13.13
C HIS A 179 3.95 6.91 12.02
N ALA A 180 3.98 7.30 10.74
CA ALA A 180 4.23 6.39 9.62
C ALA A 180 5.57 5.64 9.74
N GLN A 181 6.64 6.36 10.08
CA GLN A 181 7.98 5.81 10.29
C GLN A 181 8.07 4.80 11.43
N ALA A 182 7.16 4.83 12.40
CA ALA A 182 7.18 3.91 13.53
C ALA A 182 6.67 2.49 13.20
N TRP A 183 5.86 2.32 12.16
CA TRP A 183 5.33 1.00 11.75
C TRP A 183 5.84 0.54 10.39
N LEU A 184 6.34 1.43 9.53
CA LEU A 184 7.06 1.06 8.31
C LEU A 184 8.52 0.72 8.65
N GLN A 185 9.04 -0.39 8.11
CA GLN A 185 10.38 -0.91 8.40
C GLN A 185 11.34 -0.76 7.20
#